data_AF-A0A2W2BWK0-F1
#
_entry.id   AF-A0A2W2BWK0-F1
#
_cell.length_a   1.000
_cell.length_b   1.000
_cell.length_c   1.000
_cell.angle_alpha   90.00
_cell.angle_beta   90.00
_cell.angle_gamma   90.00
#
_symmetry.space_group_name_H-M   'P 1'
#
loop_
_entity.id
_entity.type
_entity.pdbx_description
1 polymer ?
#
loop_
_entity_poly.entity_id
_entity_poly.type
_entity_poly.pdbx_seq_one_letter_code
_entity_poly.pdbx_strand_id
1 'polypeptide(L)'
;MSSSLPAPRPALVRKPNGTVHSAAPHLSSLAVDEAAVAKAAKKHKKKAHAGDDADLIVTLSKRDRKRLRRKADSYGWTAEEAAAHVLRAWSDE
;
A
#
# COMPACT_ATOMS: atom_id res chain seq x y z
N MET A 1 -4.30 21.08 -40.33
CA MET A 1 -3.33 19.96 -40.34
C MET A 1 -3.65 19.08 -39.14
N SER A 2 -4.54 18.08 -39.30
CA SER A 2 -4.83 17.14 -38.20
C SER A 2 -3.63 16.21 -38.05
N SER A 3 -2.83 16.45 -37.02
CA SER A 3 -1.80 15.51 -36.58
C SER A 3 -2.49 14.28 -36.00
N SER A 4 -2.69 13.24 -36.81
CA SER A 4 -3.13 11.95 -36.28
C SER A 4 -1.98 11.36 -35.49
N LEU A 5 -2.03 11.50 -34.16
CA LEU A 5 -1.13 10.80 -33.26
C LEU A 5 -1.28 9.28 -33.53
N PRO A 6 -0.18 8.52 -33.60
CA PRO A 6 -0.27 7.08 -33.81
C PRO A 6 -1.09 6.46 -32.68
N ALA A 7 -1.97 5.53 -33.03
CA ALA A 7 -2.86 4.90 -32.06
C ALA A 7 -2.03 4.30 -30.91
N PRO A 8 -2.44 4.52 -29.64
CA PRO A 8 -1.71 4.03 -28.49
C PRO A 8 -1.64 2.50 -28.54
N ARG A 9 -0.46 1.95 -28.21
CA ARG A 9 -0.27 0.49 -28.20
C ARG A 9 -1.20 -0.14 -27.17
N PRO A 10 -1.87 -1.26 -27.51
CA PRO A 10 -2.80 -1.93 -26.60
C PRO A 10 -2.05 -2.40 -25.36
N ALA A 11 -2.67 -2.21 -24.18
CA ALA A 11 -2.13 -2.75 -22.93
C ALA A 11 -2.01 -4.28 -23.03
N LEU A 12 -0.98 -4.87 -22.42
CA LEU A 12 -0.72 -6.30 -22.47
C LEU A 12 -0.99 -6.95 -21.11
N VAL A 13 -1.59 -8.13 -21.12
CA VAL A 13 -1.88 -8.93 -19.92
C VAL A 13 -1.18 -10.28 -20.02
N ARG A 14 -0.51 -10.68 -18.94
CA ARG A 14 0.13 -12.00 -18.82
C ARG A 14 -0.85 -13.00 -18.22
N LYS A 15 -1.04 -14.12 -18.90
CA LYS A 15 -1.83 -15.24 -18.38
C LYS A 15 -0.96 -16.13 -17.47
N PRO A 16 -1.55 -16.93 -16.58
CA PRO A 16 -0.81 -17.81 -15.65
C PRO A 16 0.08 -18.84 -16.35
N ASN A 17 -0.22 -19.16 -17.62
CA ASN A 17 0.59 -20.03 -18.48
C ASN A 17 1.84 -19.33 -19.06
N GLY A 18 2.16 -18.11 -18.62
CA GLY A 18 3.32 -17.34 -19.07
C GLY A 18 3.14 -16.61 -20.41
N THR A 19 2.02 -16.81 -21.11
CA THR A 19 1.77 -16.16 -22.41
C THR A 19 1.23 -14.74 -22.25
N VAL A 20 1.61 -13.83 -23.16
CA VAL A 20 1.22 -12.42 -23.14
C VAL A 20 0.20 -12.13 -24.24
N HIS A 21 -0.92 -11.51 -23.90
CA HIS A 21 -2.02 -11.18 -24.82
C HIS A 21 -2.40 -9.70 -24.73
N SER A 22 -2.96 -9.15 -25.80
CA SER A 22 -3.55 -7.81 -25.76
C SER A 22 -4.76 -7.77 -24.82
N ALA A 23 -4.82 -6.77 -23.96
CA ALA A 23 -5.95 -6.47 -23.10
C ALA A 23 -7.18 -6.09 -23.95
N ALA A 24 -8.37 -6.35 -23.43
CA ALA A 24 -9.59 -6.02 -24.15
C ALA A 24 -9.73 -4.48 -24.32
N PRO A 25 -10.24 -3.98 -25.47
CA PRO A 25 -10.25 -2.55 -25.79
C PRO A 25 -11.00 -1.68 -24.78
N HIS A 26 -12.04 -2.21 -24.15
CA HIS A 26 -12.82 -1.50 -23.12
C HIS A 26 -12.05 -1.28 -21.81
N LEU A 27 -10.92 -1.95 -21.60
CA LEU A 27 -10.00 -1.70 -20.48
C LEU A 27 -8.92 -0.67 -20.82
N SER A 28 -8.86 -0.20 -22.07
CA SER A 28 -7.87 0.77 -22.54
C SER A 28 -8.37 2.23 -22.57
N SER A 29 -9.67 2.48 -22.33
CA SER A 29 -10.16 3.84 -22.12
C SER A 29 -10.06 4.21 -20.65
N LEU A 30 -9.19 5.15 -20.32
CA LEU A 30 -9.14 5.86 -19.03
C LEU A 30 -10.37 6.77 -18.84
N ALA A 31 -11.58 6.26 -19.06
CA ALA A 31 -12.79 6.91 -18.56
C ALA A 31 -12.96 6.47 -17.11
N VAL A 32 -12.29 7.19 -16.22
CA VAL A 32 -12.38 6.99 -14.78
C VAL A 32 -13.74 7.56 -14.33
N ASP A 33 -14.71 6.68 -14.12
CA ASP A 33 -15.99 7.05 -13.52
C ASP A 33 -15.75 7.43 -12.05
N GLU A 34 -15.86 8.72 -11.73
CA GLU A 34 -15.62 9.26 -10.38
C GLU A 34 -16.49 8.59 -9.31
N ALA A 35 -17.71 8.17 -9.67
CA ALA A 35 -18.59 7.44 -8.76
C ALA A 35 -18.07 6.01 -8.49
N ALA A 36 -17.44 5.38 -9.49
CA ALA A 36 -16.78 4.09 -9.33
C ALA A 36 -15.50 4.20 -8.51
N VAL A 37 -14.73 5.29 -8.63
CA VAL A 37 -13.56 5.56 -7.79
C VAL A 37 -13.96 5.80 -6.34
N ALA A 38 -15.02 6.58 -6.08
CA ALA A 38 -15.52 6.80 -4.72
C ALA A 38 -15.98 5.49 -4.06
N LYS A 39 -16.66 4.61 -4.81
CA LYS A 39 -17.03 3.27 -4.34
C LYS A 39 -15.81 2.35 -4.15
N ALA A 40 -14.84 2.40 -5.07
CA ALA A 40 -13.60 1.63 -4.99
C ALA A 40 -12.72 2.06 -3.82
N ALA A 41 -12.60 3.37 -3.54
CA ALA A 41 -11.88 3.92 -2.39
C ALA A 41 -12.54 3.50 -1.06
N LYS A 42 -13.88 3.52 -1.00
CA LYS A 42 -14.63 3.04 0.18
C LYS A 42 -14.49 1.52 0.37
N LYS A 43 -14.41 0.75 -0.72
CA LYS A 43 -14.14 -0.70 -0.70
C LYS A 43 -12.68 -1.02 -0.35
N HIS A 44 -11.73 -0.22 -0.80
CA HIS A 44 -10.31 -0.35 -0.46
C HIS A 44 -10.07 -0.01 1.01
N LYS A 45 -10.71 1.02 1.57
CA LYS A 45 -10.70 1.25 3.03
C LYS A 45 -11.24 0.05 3.81
N LYS A 46 -12.24 -0.67 3.28
CA LYS A 46 -12.74 -1.93 3.88
C LYS A 46 -11.81 -3.14 3.71
N LYS A 47 -10.88 -3.12 2.75
CA LYS A 47 -9.96 -4.24 2.46
C LYS A 47 -8.51 -3.99 2.90
N ALA A 48 -8.10 -2.75 3.11
CA ALA A 48 -6.77 -2.37 3.56
C ALA A 48 -6.53 -2.65 5.05
N HIS A 49 -7.56 -3.05 5.81
CA HIS A 49 -7.47 -3.32 7.24
C HIS A 49 -7.53 -4.81 7.60
N ALA A 50 -7.34 -5.71 6.63
CA ALA A 50 -7.70 -7.12 6.81
C ALA A 50 -6.63 -8.11 6.37
N GLY A 51 -5.34 -7.77 6.38
CA GLY A 51 -4.34 -8.66 5.77
C GLY A 51 -2.96 -8.80 6.38
N ASP A 52 -2.42 -7.85 7.15
CA ASP A 52 -1.04 -7.98 7.65
C ASP A 52 -0.78 -7.21 8.96
N ASP A 53 -1.86 -6.91 9.71
CA ASP A 53 -1.73 -6.39 11.06
C ASP A 53 -1.54 -7.60 11.99
N ALA A 54 -0.29 -7.86 12.38
CA ALA A 54 0.04 -8.90 13.35
C ALA A 54 0.18 -8.30 14.75
N ASP A 55 -0.68 -8.72 15.67
CA ASP A 55 -0.58 -8.33 17.08
C ASP A 55 0.65 -8.99 17.73
N LEU A 56 1.62 -8.17 18.14
CA LEU A 56 2.85 -8.62 18.78
C LEU A 56 2.90 -8.16 20.24
N ILE A 57 2.91 -9.11 21.18
CA ILE A 57 3.11 -8.80 22.60
C ILE A 57 4.61 -8.85 22.91
N VAL A 58 5.21 -7.69 23.17
CA VAL A 58 6.64 -7.58 23.52
C VAL A 58 6.81 -7.29 25.01
N THR A 59 7.49 -8.18 25.72
CA THR A 59 7.81 -7.99 27.14
C THR A 59 9.08 -7.16 27.29
N LEU A 60 8.92 -5.87 27.51
CA LEU A 60 10.03 -4.95 27.79
C LEU A 60 10.24 -4.74 29.30
N SER A 61 11.51 -4.56 29.68
CA SER A 61 11.88 -4.11 31.02
C SER A 61 11.23 -2.75 31.35
N LYS A 62 11.01 -2.44 32.64
CA LYS A 62 10.44 -1.14 33.06
C LYS A 62 11.28 0.04 32.56
N ARG A 63 12.61 -0.11 32.52
CA ARG A 63 13.55 0.93 32.08
C ARG A 63 13.40 1.21 30.59
N ASP A 64 13.35 0.16 29.77
CA ASP A 64 13.30 0.30 28.32
C ASP A 64 11.94 0.79 27.85
N ARG A 65 10.86 0.36 28.51
CA ARG A 65 9.52 0.93 28.29
C ARG A 65 9.48 2.44 28.53
N LYS A 66 10.14 2.92 29.59
CA LYS A 66 10.21 4.35 29.92
C LYS A 66 11.05 5.12 28.90
N ARG A 67 12.16 4.52 28.41
CA ARG A 67 13.01 5.11 27.39
C ARG A 67 12.30 5.21 26.04
N LEU A 68 11.60 4.15 25.64
CA LEU A 68 10.82 4.11 24.40
C LEU A 68 9.76 5.21 24.40
N ARG A 69 8.98 5.33 25.48
CA ARG A 69 7.97 6.39 25.62
C ARG A 69 8.57 7.78 25.50
N ARG A 70 9.62 8.09 26.26
CA ARG A 70 10.29 9.40 26.20
C ARG A 70 10.83 9.75 24.81
N LYS A 71 11.36 8.76 24.09
CA LYS A 71 11.82 8.96 22.71
C LYS A 71 10.63 9.17 21.78
N ALA A 72 9.58 8.36 21.91
CA ALA A 72 8.35 8.51 21.13
C ALA A 72 7.78 9.93 21.29
N ASP A 73 7.66 10.41 22.53
CA ASP A 73 7.21 11.77 22.85
C ASP A 73 8.06 12.86 22.15
N SER A 74 9.39 12.68 22.11
CA SER A 74 10.29 13.65 21.47
C SER A 74 10.13 13.74 19.94
N TYR A 75 9.65 12.67 19.31
CA TYR A 75 9.39 12.60 17.87
C TYR A 75 7.90 12.81 17.53
N GLY A 76 7.05 13.05 18.53
CA GLY A 76 5.59 13.13 18.35
C GLY A 76 4.96 11.80 17.92
N TRP A 77 5.60 10.67 18.27
CA TRP A 77 5.12 9.32 17.96
C TRP A 77 4.44 8.68 19.16
N THR A 78 3.57 7.71 18.86
CA THR A 78 3.06 6.76 19.86
C THR A 78 4.14 5.74 20.24
N ALA A 79 3.95 5.06 21.37
CA ALA A 79 4.89 4.03 21.81
C ALA A 79 4.92 2.84 20.84
N GLU A 80 3.77 2.54 20.22
CA GLU A 80 3.56 1.49 19.23
C GLU A 80 4.29 1.81 17.92
N GLU A 81 4.15 3.04 17.40
CA GLU A 81 4.87 3.49 16.20
C GLU A 81 6.39 3.48 16.40
N ALA A 82 6.85 3.96 17.56
CA ALA A 82 8.27 3.92 17.89
C ALA A 82 8.78 2.46 18.01
N ALA A 83 7.99 1.54 18.57
CA ALA A 83 8.34 0.13 18.64
C ALA A 83 8.41 -0.51 17.24
N ALA A 84 7.43 -0.24 16.37
CA ALA A 84 7.41 -0.72 14.99
C ALA A 84 8.63 -0.22 14.21
N HIS A 85 9.03 1.04 14.41
CA HIS A 85 10.22 1.60 13.77
C HIS A 85 11.51 0.92 14.25
N VAL A 86 11.62 0.60 15.54
CA VAL A 86 12.79 -0.13 16.06
C VAL A 86 12.85 -1.54 15.49
N LEU A 87 11.72 -2.25 15.43
CA LEU A 87 11.66 -3.60 14.86
C LEU A 87 12.01 -3.61 13.37
N ARG A 88 11.51 -2.62 12.60
CA ARG A 88 11.85 -2.48 11.18
C ARG A 88 13.34 -2.19 10.97
N ALA A 89 13.90 -1.25 11.74
CA ALA A 89 15.33 -0.95 11.65
C ALA A 89 16.22 -2.15 11.96
N TRP A 90 15.75 -3.05 12.84
CA TRP A 90 16.47 -4.28 13.17
C TRP A 90 16.27 -5.41 12.13
N SER A 91 15.14 -5.46 11.41
CA SER A 91 14.90 -6.46 10.37
C SER A 91 15.59 -6.18 9.04
N ASP A 92 16.01 -4.94 8.82
CA ASP A 92 16.68 -4.50 7.60
C ASP A 92 18.22 -4.74 7.63
N GLU A 93 18.77 -5.21 8.77
CA GLU A 93 20.15 -5.72 8.92
C GLU A 93 20.22 -7.24 8.68
#